data_AF-A0A1S6IMK5-F1
#
_entry.id   AF-A0A1S6IMK5-F1
#
_cell.length_a   1.000
_cell.length_b   1.000
_cell.length_c   1.000
_cell.angle_alpha   90.00
_cell.angle_beta   90.00
_cell.angle_gamma   90.00
#
_symmetry.space_group_name_H-M   'P 1'
#
loop_
_entity.id
_entity.type
_entity.pdbx_description
1 polymer ?
#
loop_
_entity_poly.entity_id
_entity_poly.type
_entity_poly.pdbx_seq_one_letter_code
_entity_poly.pdbx_strand_id
1 'polypeptide(L)'
;MEMENIDENTIRVLIESTDLEERGITFLDLLGNQKQIESFFYSILEEVDVDKQFLETDAITFQVLPKGSGLELFISKANGDDLDSVDGDFDPAEHLLEIMNNHSEKTKTKEILKADDDGVLGIMVKFNDFEHFIELSKHFFIESGQSNLYYYKNDYYLAIDFYIDEMVKTNLEVTIASILEFSEESELSVEFLNEYGQLIMSEDALGTARQYFK
;
A
#
# COMPACT_ATOMS: atom_id res chain seq x y z
N MET A 1 0.79 7.44 26.65
CA MET A 1 -0.46 6.99 26.00
C MET A 1 -1.57 7.99 26.24
N GLU A 2 -2.32 8.36 25.20
CA GLU A 2 -3.47 9.28 25.29
C GLU A 2 -4.73 8.61 24.73
N MET A 3 -5.87 8.80 25.39
CA MET A 3 -7.16 8.20 25.01
C MET A 3 -8.18 9.31 24.76
N GLU A 4 -8.97 9.15 23.69
CA GLU A 4 -10.11 10.01 23.35
C GLU A 4 -11.33 9.15 23.02
N ASN A 5 -12.44 9.38 23.72
CA ASN A 5 -13.74 8.81 23.35
C ASN A 5 -14.31 9.61 22.19
N ILE A 6 -14.36 9.01 21.00
CA ILE A 6 -14.94 9.63 19.82
C ILE A 6 -16.47 9.61 19.93
N ASP A 7 -17.03 8.45 20.28
CA ASP A 7 -18.46 8.25 20.50
C ASP A 7 -18.73 7.02 21.41
N GLU A 8 -20.01 6.66 21.60
CA GLU A 8 -20.45 5.54 22.46
C GLU A 8 -20.00 4.16 21.94
N ASN A 9 -19.60 4.08 20.67
CA ASN A 9 -19.22 2.86 19.97
C ASN A 9 -17.77 2.87 19.49
N THR A 10 -17.02 3.96 19.68
CA THR A 10 -15.67 4.15 19.13
C THR A 10 -14.74 4.85 20.10
N ILE A 11 -13.62 4.20 20.44
CA ILE A 11 -12.53 4.76 21.24
C ILE A 11 -11.31 4.95 20.35
N ARG A 12 -10.65 6.11 20.46
CA ARG A 12 -9.34 6.37 19.85
C ARG A 12 -8.25 6.37 20.90
N VAL A 13 -7.17 5.67 20.64
CA VAL A 13 -6.01 5.59 21.53
C VAL A 13 -4.75 5.93 20.75
N LEU A 14 -4.00 6.91 21.23
CA LEU A 14 -2.69 7.30 20.72
C LEU A 14 -1.59 6.66 21.56
N ILE A 15 -0.70 5.94 20.89
CA ILE A 15 0.40 5.18 21.47
C ILE A 15 1.70 5.75 20.91
N GLU A 16 2.55 6.33 21.75
CA GLU A 16 3.86 6.80 21.31
C GLU A 16 4.86 5.65 21.22
N SER A 17 6.00 5.87 20.55
CA SER A 17 7.09 4.88 20.48
C SER A 17 7.58 4.47 21.86
N THR A 18 7.65 5.44 22.79
CA THR A 18 8.04 5.24 24.18
C THR A 18 7.08 4.31 24.92
N ASP A 19 5.77 4.43 24.68
CA ASP A 19 4.74 3.56 25.29
C ASP A 19 4.84 2.11 24.80
N LEU A 20 5.28 1.91 23.55
CA LEU A 20 5.52 0.59 22.95
C LEU A 20 6.80 -0.05 23.51
N GLU A 21 7.88 0.74 23.61
CA GLU A 21 9.16 0.31 24.17
C GLU A 21 9.05 -0.11 25.64
N GLU A 22 8.26 0.61 26.46
CA GLU A 22 7.99 0.25 27.86
C GLU A 22 7.29 -1.12 28.00
N ARG A 23 6.51 -1.50 26.98
CA ARG A 23 5.82 -2.80 26.91
C ARG A 23 6.66 -3.87 26.21
N GLY A 24 7.87 -3.53 25.76
CA GLY A 24 8.80 -4.44 25.10
C GLY A 24 8.32 -4.91 23.73
N ILE A 25 7.46 -4.12 23.07
CA ILE A 25 6.86 -4.44 21.78
C ILE A 25 7.37 -3.43 20.77
N THR A 26 7.85 -3.89 19.61
CA THR A 26 8.18 -3.00 18.49
C THR A 26 7.03 -2.94 17.50
N PHE A 27 7.00 -1.89 16.67
CA PHE A 27 6.03 -1.80 15.58
C PHE A 27 6.08 -3.02 14.63
N LEU A 28 7.27 -3.63 14.46
CA LEU A 28 7.44 -4.82 13.63
C LEU A 28 6.84 -6.08 14.27
N ASP A 29 6.80 -6.15 15.60
CA ASP A 29 6.19 -7.28 16.32
C ASP A 29 4.64 -7.27 16.17
N LEU A 30 4.07 -6.09 16.00
CA LEU A 30 2.65 -5.87 15.67
C LEU A 30 2.30 -6.29 14.22
N LEU A 31 3.28 -6.70 13.41
CA LEU A 31 3.02 -7.18 12.04
C LEU A 31 3.26 -8.69 11.91
N GLY A 32 3.93 -9.32 12.87
CA GLY A 32 4.39 -10.71 12.76
C GLY A 32 3.79 -11.71 13.74
N ASN A 33 3.14 -11.27 14.82
CA ASN A 33 2.71 -12.17 15.89
C ASN A 33 1.28 -11.92 16.39
N GLN A 34 0.31 -12.55 15.71
CA GLN A 34 -1.12 -12.43 15.99
C GLN A 34 -1.49 -12.68 17.47
N LYS A 35 -0.89 -13.65 18.16
CA LYS A 35 -1.23 -13.93 19.56
C LYS A 35 -0.73 -12.86 20.53
N GLN A 36 0.44 -12.29 20.25
CA GLN A 36 0.99 -11.19 21.06
C GLN A 36 0.23 -9.89 20.77
N ILE A 37 -0.17 -9.67 19.51
CA ILE A 37 -0.94 -8.50 19.12
C ILE A 37 -2.32 -8.48 19.77
N GLU A 38 -2.98 -9.63 19.79
CA GLU A 38 -4.31 -9.80 20.37
C GLU A 38 -4.26 -9.50 21.87
N SER A 39 -3.29 -10.09 22.57
CA SER A 39 -3.08 -9.81 24.00
C SER A 39 -2.75 -8.34 24.27
N PHE A 40 -2.01 -7.68 23.37
CA PHE A 40 -1.70 -6.27 23.48
C PHE A 40 -2.97 -5.42 23.33
N PHE A 41 -3.77 -5.63 22.29
CA PHE A 41 -5.00 -4.87 22.07
C PHE A 41 -6.04 -5.06 23.17
N TYR A 42 -6.19 -6.30 23.69
CA TYR A 42 -7.06 -6.53 24.85
C TYR A 42 -6.52 -5.87 26.12
N SER A 43 -5.21 -5.77 26.30
CA SER A 43 -4.64 -5.02 27.43
C SER A 43 -4.90 -3.51 27.32
N ILE A 44 -4.84 -2.96 26.11
CA ILE A 44 -5.20 -1.55 25.87
C ILE A 44 -6.68 -1.35 26.13
N LEU A 45 -7.53 -2.26 25.64
CA LEU A 45 -8.97 -2.23 25.88
C LEU A 45 -9.30 -2.28 27.37
N GLU A 46 -8.65 -3.14 28.15
CA GLU A 46 -8.86 -3.22 29.60
C GLU A 46 -8.45 -1.93 30.33
N GLU A 47 -7.42 -1.23 29.82
CA GLU A 47 -6.93 0.03 30.38
C GLU A 47 -7.83 1.22 30.01
N VAL A 48 -8.44 1.21 28.83
CA VAL A 48 -9.25 2.33 28.29
C VAL A 48 -10.77 2.14 28.45
N ASP A 49 -11.28 0.92 28.49
CA ASP A 49 -12.71 0.58 28.65
C ASP A 49 -13.10 0.52 30.13
N VAL A 50 -12.97 1.66 30.82
CA VAL A 50 -13.22 1.79 32.28
C VAL A 50 -14.65 1.37 32.66
N ASP A 51 -15.61 1.55 31.76
CA ASP A 51 -17.02 1.21 31.94
C ASP A 51 -17.39 -0.20 31.42
N LYS A 52 -16.42 -0.98 30.91
CA LYS A 52 -16.56 -2.34 30.37
C LYS A 52 -17.60 -2.48 29.24
N GLN A 53 -17.89 -1.40 28.52
CA GLN A 53 -18.95 -1.37 27.52
C GLN A 53 -18.57 -2.12 26.24
N PHE A 54 -17.27 -2.31 26.00
CA PHE A 54 -16.74 -3.03 24.84
C PHE A 54 -16.48 -4.49 25.21
N LEU A 55 -15.99 -4.77 26.42
CA LEU A 55 -15.79 -6.14 26.92
C LEU A 55 -17.07 -6.99 26.99
N GLU A 56 -18.25 -6.37 27.11
CA GLU A 56 -19.55 -7.07 27.12
C GLU A 56 -20.09 -7.40 25.71
N THR A 57 -19.40 -6.98 24.64
CA THR A 57 -19.81 -7.19 23.25
C THR A 57 -18.94 -8.26 22.60
N ASP A 58 -19.54 -9.25 21.94
CA ASP A 58 -18.83 -10.41 21.37
C ASP A 58 -18.01 -10.07 20.11
N ALA A 59 -18.25 -8.93 19.47
CA ALA A 59 -17.60 -8.53 18.23
C ALA A 59 -17.05 -7.10 18.36
N ILE A 60 -15.73 -7.01 18.59
CA ILE A 60 -14.96 -5.77 18.67
C ILE A 60 -13.98 -5.76 17.52
N THR A 61 -13.85 -4.63 16.84
CA THR A 61 -12.87 -4.44 15.78
C THR A 61 -11.77 -3.49 16.25
N PHE A 62 -10.55 -3.79 15.81
CA PHE A 62 -9.37 -2.99 16.08
C PHE A 62 -8.82 -2.48 14.75
N GLN A 63 -8.60 -1.18 14.64
CA GLN A 63 -8.00 -0.54 13.48
C GLN A 63 -6.77 0.24 13.92
N VAL A 64 -5.61 -0.04 13.31
CA VAL A 64 -4.32 0.56 13.66
C VAL A 64 -3.83 1.42 12.51
N LEU A 65 -3.48 2.68 12.79
CA LEU A 65 -2.88 3.61 11.84
C LEU A 65 -1.50 4.07 12.33
N PRO A 66 -0.47 4.08 11.48
CA PRO A 66 0.82 4.69 11.83
C PRO A 66 0.69 6.22 11.91
N LYS A 67 1.23 6.82 12.97
CA LYS A 67 1.21 8.28 13.16
C LYS A 67 2.58 8.78 13.62
N GLY A 68 3.39 9.23 12.67
CA GLY A 68 4.75 9.70 12.96
C GLY A 68 5.60 8.58 13.56
N SER A 69 6.09 8.77 14.79
CA SER A 69 6.84 7.75 15.53
C SER A 69 5.98 6.87 16.44
N GLY A 70 4.65 6.97 16.35
CA GLY A 70 3.70 6.22 17.17
C GLY A 70 2.58 5.58 16.35
N LEU A 71 1.51 5.19 17.03
CA LEU A 71 0.34 4.50 16.49
C LEU A 71 -0.93 5.18 16.98
N GLU A 72 -1.95 5.17 16.13
CA GLU A 72 -3.31 5.55 16.45
C GLU A 72 -4.21 4.33 16.29
N LEU A 73 -4.80 3.88 17.39
CA LEU A 73 -5.67 2.71 17.48
C LEU A 73 -7.11 3.17 17.60
N PHE A 74 -8.00 2.64 16.77
CA PHE A 74 -9.44 2.78 16.90
C PHE A 74 -10.04 1.44 17.32
N ILE A 75 -10.92 1.49 18.31
CA ILE A 75 -11.62 0.33 18.85
C ILE A 75 -13.10 0.60 18.64
N SER A 76 -13.80 -0.25 17.88
CA SER A 76 -15.23 -0.09 17.68
C SER A 76 -16.04 -1.37 17.91
N LYS A 77 -17.31 -1.19 18.28
CA LYS A 77 -18.28 -2.30 18.43
C LYS A 77 -18.83 -2.65 17.06
N ALA A 78 -18.73 -3.92 16.67
CA ALA A 78 -19.41 -4.39 15.46
C ALA A 78 -20.92 -4.53 15.74
N ASN A 79 -21.73 -3.92 14.89
CA ASN A 79 -23.18 -4.11 14.94
C ASN A 79 -23.54 -5.34 14.09
N GLY A 80 -24.55 -6.10 14.52
CA GLY A 80 -24.88 -7.42 13.95
C GLY A 80 -25.20 -7.48 12.45
N ASP A 81 -25.37 -6.35 11.77
CA ASP A 81 -25.55 -6.31 10.30
C ASP A 81 -24.21 -6.45 9.52
N ASP A 82 -23.05 -6.26 10.18
CA ASP A 82 -21.72 -6.46 9.59
C ASP A 82 -21.21 -7.91 9.76
N LEU A 83 -22.00 -8.79 10.41
CA LEU A 83 -21.60 -10.17 10.73
C LEU A 83 -22.09 -11.22 9.70
N ASP A 84 -22.90 -10.84 8.71
CA ASP A 84 -23.41 -11.75 7.68
C ASP A 84 -22.37 -12.09 6.58
N SER A 85 -21.15 -11.56 6.68
CA SER A 85 -20.02 -11.84 5.78
C SER A 85 -18.92 -12.72 6.40
N VAL A 86 -19.13 -13.27 7.60
CA VAL A 86 -18.07 -13.94 8.40
C VAL A 86 -18.12 -15.48 8.34
N ASP A 87 -18.48 -16.06 7.18
CA ASP A 87 -18.36 -17.52 6.96
C ASP A 87 -17.49 -17.87 5.73
N GLY A 88 -16.79 -16.88 5.18
CA GLY A 88 -15.69 -17.07 4.23
C GLY A 88 -14.41 -16.53 4.86
N ASP A 89 -13.36 -17.36 4.86
CA ASP A 89 -11.97 -17.08 5.27
C ASP A 89 -11.67 -15.58 5.45
N PHE A 90 -11.77 -15.09 6.70
CA PHE A 90 -11.55 -13.69 7.04
C PHE A 90 -10.05 -13.41 6.97
N ASP A 91 -9.55 -12.98 5.81
CA ASP A 91 -8.21 -12.44 5.66
C ASP A 91 -8.22 -10.96 6.06
N PRO A 92 -7.63 -10.59 7.22
CA PRO A 92 -7.60 -9.21 7.69
C PRO A 92 -6.92 -8.27 6.69
N ALA A 93 -6.04 -8.78 5.82
CA ALA A 93 -5.36 -7.98 4.82
C ALA A 93 -6.32 -7.52 3.70
N GLU A 94 -7.29 -8.34 3.32
CA GLU A 94 -8.22 -8.04 2.22
C GLU A 94 -9.27 -7.01 2.65
N HIS A 95 -9.72 -7.08 3.91
CA HIS A 95 -10.67 -6.13 4.48
C HIS A 95 -10.02 -4.77 4.82
N LEU A 96 -8.73 -4.76 5.18
CA LEU A 96 -7.94 -3.52 5.32
C LEU A 96 -7.80 -2.81 3.97
N LEU A 97 -7.57 -3.56 2.89
CA LEU A 97 -7.54 -3.03 1.52
C LEU A 97 -8.90 -2.46 1.10
N GLU A 98 -10.02 -3.09 1.49
CA GLU A 98 -11.37 -2.63 1.14
C GLU A 98 -11.80 -1.36 1.92
N ILE A 99 -11.42 -1.25 3.19
CA ILE A 99 -11.68 -0.04 4.01
C ILE A 99 -10.79 1.14 3.56
N MET A 100 -9.51 0.88 3.25
CA MET A 100 -8.63 1.88 2.63
C MET A 100 -9.18 2.32 1.26
N ASN A 101 -9.86 1.40 0.56
CA ASN A 101 -10.48 1.70 -0.72
C ASN A 101 -11.69 2.65 -0.63
N ASN A 102 -12.48 2.61 0.43
CA ASN A 102 -13.69 3.43 0.56
C ASN A 102 -13.43 4.88 1.02
N HIS A 103 -12.20 5.21 1.46
CA HIS A 103 -11.85 6.57 1.89
C HIS A 103 -11.10 7.42 0.85
N SER A 104 -10.78 6.85 -0.32
CA SER A 104 -10.20 7.59 -1.45
C SER A 104 -11.23 7.84 -2.55
N GLU A 105 -12.02 8.89 -2.39
CA GLU A 105 -12.74 9.49 -3.51
C GLU A 105 -11.72 10.09 -4.51
N LYS A 106 -11.63 9.43 -5.67
CA LYS A 106 -11.11 9.90 -6.97
C LYS A 106 -9.59 10.02 -7.14
N THR A 107 -8.95 8.88 -7.39
CA THR A 107 -7.86 8.83 -8.38
C THR A 107 -7.92 7.50 -9.12
N LYS A 108 -7.78 7.53 -10.45
CA LYS A 108 -7.81 6.38 -11.38
C LYS A 108 -6.75 5.29 -11.10
N THR A 109 -5.91 5.46 -10.08
CA THR A 109 -4.76 4.62 -9.73
C THR A 109 -5.11 3.16 -9.40
N LYS A 110 -6.36 2.85 -9.02
CA LYS A 110 -6.75 1.49 -8.58
C LYS A 110 -6.91 0.45 -9.69
N GLU A 111 -7.12 0.86 -10.93
CA GLU A 111 -7.20 -0.11 -12.04
C GLU A 111 -5.83 -0.69 -12.43
N ILE A 112 -4.76 -0.02 -12.01
CA ILE A 112 -3.36 -0.37 -12.33
C ILE A 112 -2.85 -1.51 -11.44
N LEU A 113 -3.36 -1.66 -10.20
CA LEU A 113 -2.74 -2.47 -9.13
C LEU A 113 -3.13 -3.95 -9.12
N LYS A 114 -3.62 -4.51 -10.24
CA LYS A 114 -3.92 -5.94 -10.30
C LYS A 114 -2.68 -6.69 -10.78
N ALA A 115 -1.96 -7.27 -9.82
CA ALA A 115 -1.00 -8.32 -10.15
C ALA A 115 -1.75 -9.45 -10.87
N ASP A 116 -1.15 -10.02 -11.90
CA ASP A 116 -1.65 -11.26 -12.48
C ASP A 116 -1.48 -12.43 -11.50
N ASP A 117 -2.07 -13.58 -11.86
CA ASP A 117 -2.03 -14.81 -11.04
C ASP A 117 -0.58 -15.32 -10.82
N ASP A 118 0.38 -14.81 -11.61
CA ASP A 118 1.80 -15.15 -11.56
C ASP A 118 2.63 -14.16 -10.70
N GLY A 119 1.99 -13.18 -10.06
CA GLY A 119 2.65 -12.21 -9.18
C GLY A 119 3.39 -11.10 -9.92
N VAL A 120 3.04 -10.84 -11.17
CA VAL A 120 3.61 -9.75 -11.97
C VAL A 120 2.64 -8.59 -12.03
N LEU A 121 3.16 -7.38 -11.79
CA LEU A 121 2.43 -6.14 -11.98
C LEU A 121 3.05 -5.30 -13.08
N GLY A 122 2.36 -5.25 -14.22
CA GLY A 122 2.71 -4.38 -15.32
C GLY A 122 2.13 -2.97 -15.14
N ILE A 123 2.95 -1.96 -15.34
CA ILE A 123 2.50 -0.56 -15.46
C ILE A 123 2.99 0.05 -16.77
N MET A 124 2.18 0.94 -17.34
CA MET A 124 2.51 1.70 -18.55
C MET A 124 2.42 3.19 -18.26
N VAL A 125 3.53 3.89 -18.45
CA VAL A 125 3.58 5.35 -18.33
C VAL A 125 4.14 5.99 -19.59
N LYS A 126 3.71 7.22 -19.87
CA LYS A 126 4.19 8.03 -20.98
C LYS A 126 4.94 9.25 -20.46
N PHE A 127 5.94 9.70 -21.22
CA PHE A 127 6.70 10.90 -20.94
C PHE A 127 6.46 11.92 -22.04
N ASN A 128 6.26 13.17 -21.63
CA ASN A 128 6.11 14.30 -22.55
C ASN A 128 7.43 14.66 -23.24
N ASP A 129 8.58 14.31 -22.64
CA ASP A 129 9.92 14.50 -23.19
C ASP A 129 10.86 13.36 -22.75
N PHE A 130 11.85 13.03 -23.58
CA PHE A 130 12.87 12.03 -23.26
C PHE A 130 13.66 12.39 -21.99
N GLU A 131 13.90 13.67 -21.73
CA GLU A 131 14.64 14.13 -20.56
C GLU A 131 13.96 13.73 -19.25
N HIS A 132 12.62 13.68 -19.19
CA HIS A 132 11.91 13.21 -17.99
C HIS A 132 12.12 11.71 -17.74
N PHE A 133 12.24 10.91 -18.79
CA PHE A 133 12.62 9.50 -18.65
C PHE A 133 14.06 9.36 -18.13
N ILE A 134 14.97 10.18 -18.63
CA ILE A 134 16.35 10.22 -18.13
C ILE A 134 16.38 10.61 -16.65
N GLU A 135 15.61 11.61 -16.25
CA GLU A 135 15.51 12.05 -14.85
C GLU A 135 14.95 10.94 -13.95
N LEU A 136 13.84 10.30 -14.34
CA LEU A 136 13.30 9.13 -13.64
C LEU A 136 14.37 8.05 -13.46
N SER A 137 15.14 7.74 -14.51
CA SER A 137 16.19 6.73 -14.45
C SER A 137 17.26 7.01 -13.40
N LYS A 138 17.50 8.28 -13.05
CA LYS A 138 18.50 8.65 -12.03
C LYS A 138 17.97 8.47 -10.61
N HIS A 139 16.66 8.57 -10.42
CA HIS A 139 16.02 8.55 -9.10
C HIS A 139 15.38 7.21 -8.77
N PHE A 140 15.03 6.41 -9.77
CA PHE A 140 14.28 5.17 -9.60
C PHE A 140 15.08 3.93 -10.00
N PHE A 141 15.14 2.96 -9.08
CA PHE A 141 15.78 1.67 -9.26
C PHE A 141 14.75 0.56 -9.07
N ILE A 142 14.62 -0.30 -10.07
CA ILE A 142 13.78 -1.48 -9.97
C ILE A 142 14.57 -2.54 -9.21
N GLU A 143 14.09 -2.93 -8.03
CA GLU A 143 14.71 -3.99 -7.22
C GLU A 143 14.47 -5.38 -7.84
N SER A 144 13.23 -5.62 -8.29
CA SER A 144 12.81 -6.88 -8.91
C SER A 144 11.79 -6.59 -10.01
N GLY A 145 12.20 -6.80 -11.27
CA GLY A 145 11.36 -6.50 -12.41
C GLY A 145 12.15 -6.22 -13.68
N GLN A 146 11.43 -5.78 -14.71
CA GLN A 146 11.98 -5.39 -16.01
C GLN A 146 11.42 -4.05 -16.46
N SER A 147 12.16 -3.35 -17.32
CA SER A 147 11.69 -2.12 -17.94
C SER A 147 12.02 -2.04 -19.43
N ASN A 148 11.03 -1.66 -20.22
CA ASN A 148 11.13 -1.54 -21.67
C ASN A 148 10.66 -0.14 -22.11
N LEU A 149 11.49 0.57 -22.87
CA LEU A 149 11.16 1.89 -23.40
C LEU A 149 10.78 1.80 -24.88
N TYR A 150 9.64 2.35 -25.23
CA TYR A 150 9.10 2.44 -26.58
C TYR A 150 8.98 3.90 -27.00
N TYR A 151 8.99 4.12 -28.31
CA TYR A 151 8.67 5.39 -28.94
C TYR A 151 7.48 5.22 -29.88
N TYR A 152 6.46 6.06 -29.72
CA TYR A 152 5.27 6.03 -30.56
C TYR A 152 4.64 7.42 -30.65
N LYS A 153 4.27 7.85 -31.87
CA LYS A 153 3.60 9.15 -32.11
C LYS A 153 4.21 10.34 -31.36
N ASN A 154 5.54 10.45 -31.40
CA ASN A 154 6.33 11.52 -30.77
C ASN A 154 6.49 11.46 -29.26
N ASP A 155 5.87 10.50 -28.58
CA ASP A 155 5.99 10.32 -27.14
C ASP A 155 6.78 9.06 -26.80
N TYR A 156 7.35 9.04 -25.60
CA TYR A 156 8.05 7.88 -25.05
C TYR A 156 7.17 7.16 -24.05
N TYR A 157 7.16 5.83 -24.12
CA TYR A 157 6.35 4.98 -23.26
C TYR A 157 7.26 4.00 -22.54
N LEU A 158 7.15 3.91 -21.23
CA LEU A 158 7.89 2.97 -20.41
C LEU A 158 6.91 1.94 -19.86
N ALA A 159 7.12 0.69 -20.27
CA ALA A 159 6.51 -0.46 -19.64
C ALA A 159 7.42 -0.94 -18.52
N ILE A 160 6.87 -1.13 -17.32
CA ILE A 160 7.59 -1.68 -16.18
C ILE A 160 6.80 -2.88 -15.67
N ASP A 161 7.46 -4.03 -15.60
CA ASP A 161 6.90 -5.24 -15.01
C ASP A 161 7.59 -5.46 -13.67
N PHE A 162 6.85 -5.28 -12.57
CA PHE A 162 7.33 -5.59 -11.22
C PHE A 162 7.07 -7.06 -10.92
N TYR A 163 8.09 -7.76 -10.44
CA TYR A 163 7.89 -9.09 -9.87
C TYR A 163 7.61 -8.91 -8.37
N ILE A 164 6.34 -9.08 -8.00
CA ILE A 164 5.85 -8.77 -6.67
C ILE A 164 6.10 -9.95 -5.73
N ASP A 165 6.81 -9.68 -4.65
CA ASP A 165 6.79 -10.48 -3.43
C ASP A 165 6.14 -9.67 -2.28
N GLU A 166 6.05 -10.25 -1.07
CA GLU A 166 5.46 -9.58 0.09
C GLU A 166 6.15 -8.25 0.45
N MET A 167 7.44 -8.08 0.15
CA MET A 167 8.19 -6.83 0.44
C MET A 167 7.89 -5.73 -0.59
N VAL A 168 7.74 -6.10 -1.87
CA VAL A 168 7.43 -5.14 -2.96
C VAL A 168 6.02 -4.55 -2.81
N LYS A 169 5.06 -5.31 -2.27
CA LYS A 169 3.68 -4.83 -2.07
C LYS A 169 3.58 -3.60 -1.16
N THR A 170 4.34 -3.55 -0.06
CA THR A 170 4.20 -2.50 0.97
C THR A 170 4.59 -1.10 0.48
N ASN A 171 5.48 -0.99 -0.53
CA ASN A 171 5.98 0.29 -1.02
C ASN A 171 5.48 0.66 -2.42
N LEU A 172 4.65 -0.19 -3.03
CA LEU A 172 4.26 -0.06 -4.42
C LEU A 172 3.55 1.27 -4.73
N GLU A 173 2.68 1.74 -3.85
CA GLU A 173 1.99 3.01 -4.03
C GLU A 173 2.96 4.20 -4.06
N VAL A 174 3.96 4.20 -3.17
CA VAL A 174 5.01 5.22 -3.12
C VAL A 174 5.87 5.14 -4.38
N THR A 175 6.25 3.92 -4.79
CA THR A 175 7.00 3.68 -6.03
C THR A 175 6.27 4.22 -7.26
N ILE A 176 4.98 3.89 -7.42
CA ILE A 176 4.17 4.35 -8.53
C ILE A 176 4.02 5.88 -8.48
N ALA A 177 3.77 6.45 -7.30
CA ALA A 177 3.69 7.90 -7.14
C ALA A 177 4.99 8.59 -7.59
N SER A 178 6.16 8.08 -7.21
CA SER A 178 7.45 8.61 -7.65
C SER A 178 7.64 8.51 -9.17
N ILE A 179 7.15 7.45 -9.82
CA ILE A 179 7.20 7.33 -11.29
C ILE A 179 6.30 8.38 -11.95
N LEU A 180 5.12 8.61 -11.39
CA LEU A 180 4.14 9.58 -11.87
C LEU A 180 4.55 11.05 -11.61
N GLU A 181 5.59 11.32 -10.81
CA GLU A 181 6.17 12.66 -10.71
C GLU A 181 6.85 13.10 -12.02
N PHE A 182 7.35 12.13 -12.81
CA PHE A 182 8.07 12.37 -14.05
C PHE A 182 7.28 11.94 -15.29
N SER A 183 6.12 11.34 -15.11
CA SER A 183 5.36 10.68 -16.18
C SER A 183 3.86 10.82 -16.00
N GLU A 184 3.12 10.48 -17.05
CA GLU A 184 1.67 10.38 -17.02
C GLU A 184 1.26 8.92 -17.26
N GLU A 185 0.13 8.51 -16.68
CA GLU A 185 -0.45 7.20 -16.96
C GLU A 185 -0.78 7.05 -18.46
N SER A 186 -0.59 5.83 -18.99
CA SER A 186 -1.00 5.50 -20.35
C SER A 186 -1.90 4.27 -20.39
N GLU A 187 -2.98 4.37 -21.16
CA GLU A 187 -3.91 3.27 -21.43
C GLU A 187 -3.41 2.34 -22.57
N LEU A 188 -2.21 2.58 -23.13
CA LEU A 188 -1.65 1.71 -24.17
C LEU A 188 -1.13 0.42 -23.56
N SER A 189 -1.38 -0.71 -24.23
CA SER A 189 -0.84 -2.00 -23.80
C SER A 189 0.54 -2.27 -24.41
N VAL A 190 1.29 -3.17 -23.78
CA VAL A 190 2.60 -3.62 -24.27
C VAL A 190 2.44 -4.30 -25.64
N GLU A 191 1.38 -5.09 -25.85
CA GLU A 191 1.09 -5.75 -27.14
C GLU A 191 0.89 -4.71 -28.25
N PHE A 192 0.16 -3.63 -27.96
CA PHE A 192 -0.05 -2.56 -28.92
C PHE A 192 1.28 -1.88 -29.31
N LEU A 193 2.13 -1.57 -28.32
CA LEU A 193 3.43 -0.95 -28.59
C LEU A 193 4.42 -1.90 -29.27
N ASN A 194 4.33 -3.20 -29.04
CA ASN A 194 5.10 -4.21 -29.77
C ASN A 194 4.70 -4.29 -31.25
N GLU A 195 3.44 -4.02 -31.58
CA GLU A 195 2.95 -4.06 -32.96
C GLU A 195 3.13 -2.72 -33.71
N TYR A 196 2.90 -1.60 -33.02
CA TYR A 196 2.81 -0.27 -33.65
C TYR A 196 3.87 0.73 -33.18
N GLY A 197 4.53 0.45 -32.05
CA GLY A 197 5.60 1.27 -31.49
C GLY A 197 6.98 0.83 -31.95
N GLN A 198 7.99 1.64 -31.63
CA GLN A 198 9.39 1.30 -31.80
C GLN A 198 10.02 1.02 -30.43
N LEU A 199 10.49 -0.20 -30.20
CA LEU A 199 11.28 -0.53 -29.02
C LEU A 199 12.65 0.17 -29.09
N ILE A 200 12.97 0.98 -28.08
CA ILE A 200 14.20 1.78 -27.99
C ILE A 200 15.19 1.14 -27.02
N MET A 201 14.71 0.68 -25.86
CA MET A 201 15.52 -0.02 -24.85
C MET A 201 14.72 -1.19 -24.30
N SER A 202 15.36 -2.34 -24.11
CA SER A 202 14.72 -3.59 -23.67
C SER A 202 15.31 -4.10 -22.36
N GLU A 203 14.50 -4.84 -21.59
CA GLU A 203 14.79 -5.56 -20.34
C GLU A 203 15.21 -4.67 -19.16
N ASP A 204 16.14 -3.74 -19.36
CA ASP A 204 16.61 -2.79 -18.35
C ASP A 204 16.76 -1.39 -18.97
N ALA A 205 15.65 -0.80 -19.42
CA ALA A 205 15.62 0.55 -19.98
C ALA A 205 16.16 1.60 -19.01
N LEU A 206 15.74 1.56 -17.73
CA LEU A 206 16.19 2.52 -16.73
C LEU A 206 17.70 2.38 -16.43
N GLY A 207 18.22 1.16 -16.32
CA GLY A 207 19.66 0.93 -16.15
C GLY A 207 20.47 1.31 -17.38
N THR A 208 19.96 1.01 -18.57
CA THR A 208 20.57 1.45 -19.84
C THR A 208 20.64 2.96 -19.91
N ALA A 209 19.56 3.67 -19.57
CA ALA A 209 19.55 5.14 -19.54
C ALA A 209 20.63 5.71 -18.61
N ARG A 210 20.75 5.18 -17.39
CA ARG A 210 21.81 5.58 -16.44
C ARG A 210 23.23 5.34 -16.97
N GLN A 211 23.44 4.30 -17.75
CA GLN A 211 24.77 4.00 -18.32
C GLN A 211 25.17 5.01 -19.40
N TYR A 212 24.23 5.38 -20.27
CA TYR A 212 24.49 6.25 -21.42
C TYR A 212 24.33 7.75 -21.13
N PHE A 213 23.50 8.11 -20.16
CA PHE A 213 23.15 9.49 -19.82
C PHE A 213 23.46 9.76 -18.33
N LYS A 214 24.53 10.52 -18.09
CA LYS A 214 24.97 10.91 -16.73
C LYS A 214 24.32 12.20 -16.26
#